data_AF-A0A1Q3IXX5-F1
#
_entry.id   AF-A0A1Q3IXX5-F1
#
_cell.length_a   1.000
_cell.length_b   1.000
_cell.length_c   1.000
_cell.angle_alpha   90.00
_cell.angle_beta   90.00
_cell.angle_gamma   90.00
#
_symmetry.space_group_name_H-M   'P 1'
#
loop_
_entity.id
_entity.type
_entity.pdbx_description
1 polymer ?
#
loop_
_entity_poly.entity_id
_entity_poly.type
_entity_poly.pdbx_seq_one_letter_code
_entity_poly.pdbx_strand_id
1 'polypeptide(L)' 'MAFVEEHIFKYPAEEECLVRRLGSGVIAAWPHIPREVQEMIFAEAKMAWDREFHVSKLPDRLAAIIRRRHD' A
#
# COMPACT_ATOMS: atom_id res chain seq x y z
N MET A 1 -17.70 -27.16 -8.97
CA MET A 1 -16.87 -25.98 -9.29
C MET A 1 -16.89 -25.10 -8.07
N ALA A 2 -15.75 -24.96 -7.38
CA ALA A 2 -15.65 -24.08 -6.23
C ALA A 2 -15.68 -22.63 -6.74
N PHE A 3 -16.71 -21.87 -6.36
CA PHE A 3 -16.74 -20.44 -6.56
C PHE A 3 -15.67 -19.86 -5.64
N VAL A 4 -14.56 -19.41 -6.23
CA VAL A 4 -13.60 -18.57 -5.52
C VAL A 4 -14.32 -17.25 -5.34
N GLU A 5 -14.81 -16.98 -4.14
CA GLU A 5 -15.24 -15.63 -3.77
C GLU A 5 -13.99 -14.74 -3.88
N GLU A 6 -13.88 -14.01 -4.99
CA GLU A 6 -13.03 -12.84 -5.08
C GLU A 6 -13.57 -11.85 -4.04
N HIS A 7 -13.01 -11.92 -2.83
CA HIS A 7 -13.11 -10.85 -1.85
C HIS A 7 -12.37 -9.64 -2.42
N ILE A 8 -13.01 -8.95 -3.35
CA ILE A 8 -12.63 -7.62 -3.77
C ILE A 8 -12.77 -6.77 -2.51
N PHE A 9 -11.66 -6.37 -1.88
CA PHE A 9 -11.61 -5.25 -0.93
C PHE A 9 -11.97 -3.98 -1.70
N LYS A 10 -13.24 -3.87 -2.10
CA LYS A 10 -13.87 -2.57 -2.35
C LYS A 10 -14.02 -1.94 -0.97
N TYR A 11 -13.04 -1.12 -0.61
CA TYR A 11 -13.25 -0.16 0.47
C TYR A 11 -14.60 0.52 0.22
N PRO A 12 -15.51 0.55 1.19
CA PRO A 12 -16.69 1.40 1.11
C PRO A 12 -16.24 2.79 0.66
N ALA A 13 -16.89 3.40 -0.32
CA ALA A 13 -16.45 4.69 -0.89
C ALA A 13 -16.27 5.78 0.20
N GLU A 14 -16.97 5.64 1.32
CA GLU A 14 -16.86 6.47 2.51
C GLU A 14 -15.49 6.37 3.21
N GLU A 15 -14.85 5.20 3.17
CA GLU A 15 -13.55 4.92 3.80
C GLU A 15 -12.38 5.19 2.84
N GLU A 16 -12.63 5.33 1.54
CA GLU A 16 -11.59 5.58 0.53
C GLU A 16 -10.80 6.87 0.82
N CYS A 17 -11.50 7.93 1.26
CA CYS A 17 -10.84 9.19 1.63
C CYS A 17 -9.91 9.01 2.84
N LEU A 18 -10.33 8.22 3.81
CA LEU A 18 -9.55 7.92 5.01
C LEU A 18 -8.29 7.12 4.67
N VAL A 19 -8.43 6.06 3.88
CA VAL A 19 -7.30 5.24 3.41
C VAL A 19 -6.32 6.06 2.56
N ARG A 20 -6.83 6.90 1.64
CA ARG A 20 -5.98 7.79 0.83
C ARG A 20 -5.21 8.81 1.69
N ARG A 21 -5.87 9.42 2.68
CA ARG A 21 -5.21 10.38 3.60
C ARG A 21 -4.18 9.68 4.49
N LEU A 22 -4.50 8.51 5.02
CA LEU A 22 -3.58 7.71 5.82
C LEU A 22 -2.35 7.30 5.00
N GLY A 23 -2.55 6.77 3.79
CA GLY A 23 -1.45 6.43 2.87
C GLY A 23 -0.59 7.64 2.52
N SER A 24 -1.21 8.81 2.28
CA SER A 24 -0.47 10.06 2.09
C SER A 24 0.34 10.47 3.32
N GLY A 25 -0.22 10.33 4.52
CA GLY A 25 0.48 10.59 5.78
C GLY A 25 1.69 9.66 5.98
N VAL A 26 1.51 8.37 5.72
CA VAL A 26 2.57 7.35 5.79
C VAL A 26 3.72 7.68 4.82
N ILE A 27 3.41 8.02 3.56
CA ILE A 27 4.44 8.40 2.58
C ILE A 27 5.16 9.70 2.98
N ALA A 28 4.46 10.66 3.59
CA ALA A 28 5.06 11.90 4.06
C ALA A 28 5.98 11.66 5.28
N ALA A 29 5.57 10.78 6.19
CA ALA A 29 6.36 10.42 7.37
C ALA A 29 7.48 9.42 7.07
N TRP A 30 7.51 8.83 5.87
CA TRP A 30 8.39 7.71 5.49
C TRP A 30 9.85 7.82 5.95
N PRO A 31 10.58 8.94 5.73
CA PRO A 31 11.98 9.07 6.17
C PRO A 31 12.16 9.04 7.71
N HIS A 32 11.10 9.29 8.47
CA HIS A 32 11.09 9.30 9.93
C HIS A 32 10.59 7.98 10.55
N ILE A 33 10.09 7.04 9.73
CA ILE A 33 9.63 5.74 10.19
C ILE A 33 10.86 4.83 10.38
N PRO A 34 11.00 4.12 11.51
CA PRO A 34 12.07 3.13 11.69
C PRO A 34 12.05 2.07 10.60
N ARG A 35 13.24 1.60 10.19
CA ARG A 35 13.37 0.67 9.06
C ARG A 35 12.60 -0.65 9.24
N GLU A 36 12.61 -1.19 10.45
CA GLU A 36 11.82 -2.38 10.81
C GLU A 36 10.31 -2.18 10.54
N VAL A 37 9.78 -1.01 10.89
CA VAL A 37 8.38 -0.66 10.66
C VAL A 37 8.10 -0.45 9.17
N GLN A 38 9.03 0.16 8.43
CA GLN A 38 8.91 0.26 6.97
C GLN A 38 8.83 -1.12 6.31
N GLU A 39 9.65 -2.07 6.76
CA GLU A 39 9.68 -3.45 6.26
C GLU A 39 8.39 -4.19 6.58
N MET A 40 7.84 -4.05 7.80
CA MET A 40 6.52 -4.58 8.17
C MET A 40 5.41 -4.02 7.28
N ILE A 41 5.37 -2.69 7.09
CA ILE A 41 4.38 -2.04 6.22
C ILE A 41 4.49 -2.59 4.79
N PHE A 42 5.70 -2.77 4.27
CA PHE A 42 5.93 -3.34 2.95
C PHE A 42 5.46 -4.79 2.84
N ALA A 43 5.72 -5.62 3.85
CA ALA A 43 5.33 -7.03 3.85
C ALA A 43 3.80 -7.18 3.80
N GLU A 44 3.10 -6.46 4.68
CA GLU A 44 1.63 -6.45 4.73
C GLU A 44 1.02 -5.92 3.44
N ALA A 45 1.56 -4.80 2.94
CA ALA A 45 1.03 -4.18 1.74
C ALA A 45 1.29 -5.06 0.49
N LYS A 46 2.44 -5.75 0.43
CA LYS A 46 2.71 -6.75 -0.62
C LYS A 46 1.69 -7.89 -0.60
N MET A 47 1.35 -8.41 0.58
CA MET A 47 0.33 -9.46 0.72
C MET A 47 -1.05 -8.98 0.26
N ALA A 48 -1.44 -7.75 0.59
CA ALA A 48 -2.69 -7.17 0.13
C ALA A 48 -2.71 -6.98 -1.40
N TRP A 49 -1.63 -6.45 -1.98
CA TRP A 49 -1.55 -6.14 -3.41
C TRP A 49 -1.33 -7.34 -4.33
N ASP A 50 -0.54 -8.33 -3.92
CA ASP A 50 -0.34 -9.57 -4.69
C ASP A 50 -1.66 -10.36 -4.82
N ARG A 51 -2.57 -10.20 -3.85
CA ARG A 51 -3.87 -10.88 -3.81
C ARG A 51 -4.93 -10.25 -4.70
N GLU A 52 -4.86 -8.93 -4.94
CA GLU A 52 -5.93 -8.20 -5.62
C GLU A 52 -5.57 -7.61 -7.00
N PHE A 53 -4.31 -7.21 -7.22
CA PHE A 53 -3.99 -6.35 -8.37
C PHE A 53 -2.77 -6.78 -9.18
N HIS A 54 -2.11 -7.90 -8.82
CA HIS A 54 -0.90 -8.40 -9.50
C HIS A 54 0.10 -7.28 -9.85
N VAL A 55 0.31 -6.34 -8.93
CA VAL A 55 1.12 -5.15 -9.20
C VAL A 55 2.60 -5.51 -9.22
N SER A 56 3.08 -5.85 -10.40
CA SER A 56 4.51 -6.04 -10.63
C SER A 56 5.31 -4.78 -10.26
N LYS A 57 6.46 -4.98 -9.60
CA LYS A 57 7.43 -3.92 -9.23
C LYS A 57 6.91 -2.88 -8.23
N LEU A 58 6.03 -3.31 -7.31
CA LEU A 58 5.52 -2.45 -6.24
C LEU A 58 6.60 -1.76 -5.39
N PRO A 59 7.71 -2.43 -4.99
CA PRO A 59 8.80 -1.77 -4.28
C PRO A 59 9.42 -0.60 -5.07
N ASP A 60 9.61 -0.79 -6.38
CA ASP A 60 10.19 0.23 -7.25
C ASP A 60 9.26 1.43 -7.42
N ARG A 61 7.95 1.18 -7.55
CA ARG A 61 6.93 2.24 -7.64
C ARG A 61 6.85 3.05 -6.36
N LEU A 62 6.85 2.39 -5.19
CA LEU A 62 6.83 3.10 -3.91
C LEU A 62 8.12 3.92 -3.73
N ALA A 63 9.28 3.33 -4.03
CA ALA A 63 10.56 4.01 -3.96
C ALA A 63 10.65 5.23 -4.89
N ALA A 64 9.99 5.20 -6.05
CA ALA A 64 9.88 6.34 -6.95
C ALA A 64 8.98 7.45 -6.39
N ILE A 65 7.85 7.09 -5.77
CA ILE A 65 6.93 8.04 -5.13
C ILE A 65 7.58 8.72 -3.94
N ILE A 66 8.27 7.95 -3.10
CA ILE A 66 8.99 8.46 -1.93
C ILE A 66 10.08 9.43 -2.38
N ARG A 67 10.92 9.06 -3.34
CA ARG A 67 11.95 9.96 -3.91
C ARG A 67 11.34 11.26 -4.42
N ARG A 68 10.33 11.20 -5.29
CA ARG A 68 9.69 12.39 -5.87
C ARG A 68 9.11 13.35 -4.83
N ARG A 69 8.72 12.86 -3.65
CA ARG A 69 8.09 13.67 -2.61
C ARG A 69 9.10 14.28 -1.62
N HIS A 70 10.29 13.70 -1.54
CA HIS A 70 11.33 14.07 -0.59
C HIS A 70 12.61 14.64 -1.25
N ASP A 71 12.66 14.68 -2.59
CA ASP A 71 13.55 15.53 -3.40
C ASP A 71 13.04 16.99 -3.42
#